data_AF-A0A7C5MYE2-F1
#
_entry.id   AF-A0A7C5MYE2-F1
#
_cell.length_a   1.000
_cell.length_b   1.000
_cell.length_c   1.000
_cell.angle_alpha   90.00
_cell.angle_beta   90.00
_cell.angle_gamma   90.00
#
_symmetry.space_group_name_H-M   'P 1'
#
loop_
_entity.id
_entity.type
_entity.pdbx_description
1 polymer ?
#
loop_
_entity_poly.entity_id
_entity_poly.type
_entity_poly.pdbx_seq_one_letter_code
_entity_poly.pdbx_strand_id
1 'polypeptide(L)' 'MRLSRWARATLLIGFILLSLGVLPLWLATLLLPGDPPLLFSMAFFMLAPLGAVIFVFGLLLFVIAVIRS' A
#
# COMPACT_ATOMS: atom_id res chain seq x y z
N MET A 1 -23.28 9.30 3.49
CA MET A 1 -22.50 8.79 2.33
C MET A 1 -22.43 7.27 2.41
N ARG A 2 -22.59 6.53 1.30
CA ARG A 2 -22.53 5.06 1.30
C ARG A 2 -21.16 4.55 1.77
N LEU A 3 -21.14 3.56 2.67
CA LEU A 3 -19.93 2.89 3.19
C LEU A 3 -18.99 2.42 2.07
N SER A 4 -19.54 2.03 0.92
CA SER A 4 -18.77 1.62 -0.26
C SER A 4 -17.87 2.71 -0.85
N ARG A 5 -18.23 4.01 -0.72
CA ARG A 5 -17.39 5.12 -1.20
C ARG A 5 -16.14 5.28 -0.33
N TRP A 6 -16.31 5.18 0.98
CA TRP A 6 -15.21 5.24 1.93
C TRP A 6 -14.27 4.06 1.74
N ALA A 7 -14.81 2.84 1.67
CA ALA A 7 -14.02 1.63 1.41
C ALA A 7 -13.15 1.74 0.14
N ARG A 8 -13.73 2.24 -0.97
CA ARG A 8 -12.99 2.47 -2.22
C ARG A 8 -11.88 3.51 -2.07
N ALA A 9 -12.14 4.61 -1.35
CA ALA A 9 -11.14 5.64 -1.11
C ALA A 9 -9.98 5.10 -0.26
N THR A 10 -10.27 4.34 0.80
CA THR A 10 -9.23 3.76 1.67
C THR A 10 -8.41 2.71 0.93
N LEU A 11 -9.06 1.89 0.09
CA LEU A 11 -8.37 0.94 -0.79
C LEU A 11 -7.43 1.65 -1.78
N LEU A 12 -7.87 2.74 -2.40
CA LEU A 12 -7.03 3.53 -3.31
C LEU A 12 -5.83 4.14 -2.60
N ILE A 13 -6.04 4.76 -1.44
CA ILE A 13 -4.96 5.36 -0.66
C ILE A 13 -3.96 4.30 -0.20
N GLY A 14 -4.44 3.19 0.34
CA GLY A 14 -3.59 2.07 0.76
C GLY A 14 -2.79 1.50 -0.41
N PHE A 15 -3.43 1.31 -1.57
CA PHE A 15 -2.77 0.82 -2.78
C PHE A 15 -1.68 1.77 -3.28
N ILE A 16 -1.94 3.08 -3.31
CA ILE A 16 -0.96 4.09 -3.72
C ILE A 16 0.24 4.08 -2.77
N LEU A 17 0.01 4.10 -1.46
CA LEU A 17 1.09 4.09 -0.46
C LEU A 17 1.91 2.79 -0.52
N LEU A 18 1.24 1.64 -0.65
CA LEU A 18 1.90 0.35 -0.82
C LEU A 18 2.75 0.34 -2.10
N SER A 19 2.18 0.80 -3.21
CA SER A 19 2.87 0.89 -4.50
C SER A 19 4.10 1.79 -4.40
N LEU A 20 3.97 2.97 -3.81
CA LEU A 20 5.08 3.90 -3.59
C LEU A 20 6.16 3.33 -2.67
N GLY A 21 5.83 2.41 -1.75
CA GLY A 21 6.81 1.75 -0.90
C GLY A 21 7.52 0.60 -1.63
N VAL A 22 6.77 -0.24 -2.34
CA VAL A 22 7.26 -1.50 -2.91
C VAL A 22 7.92 -1.30 -4.28
N LEU A 23 7.33 -0.50 -5.18
CA LEU A 23 7.84 -0.33 -6.54
C LEU A 23 9.28 0.22 -6.57
N PRO A 24 9.63 1.29 -5.82
CA PRO A 24 10.98 1.81 -5.83
C PRO A 24 12.00 0.80 -5.31
N LEU A 25 11.64 0.02 -4.28
CA LEU A 25 12.50 -1.05 -3.76
C LEU A 25 12.73 -2.14 -4.79
N TRP A 26 11.66 -2.60 -5.45
CA TRP A 26 11.75 -3.61 -6.49
C TRP A 26 12.56 -3.12 -7.69
N LEU A 27 12.35 -1.86 -8.13
CA LEU A 27 13.14 -1.24 -9.19
C LEU A 27 14.62 -1.13 -8.79
N ALA A 28 14.93 -0.76 -7.54
CA ALA A 28 16.30 -0.69 -7.05
C ALA A 28 17.00 -2.06 -7.14
N THR A 29 16.30 -3.17 -6.83
CA THR A 29 16.88 -4.52 -6.97
C THR A 29 17.17 -4.94 -8.40
N LEU A 30 16.47 -4.36 -9.39
CA LEU A 30 16.66 -4.66 -10.82
C LEU A 30 17.74 -3.78 -11.45
N LEU A 31 17.77 -2.50 -11.09
CA LEU A 31 18.62 -1.48 -11.72
C LEU A 31 20.00 -1.35 -11.09
N LEU A 32 20.15 -1.71 -9.81
CA LEU A 32 21.40 -1.60 -9.05
C LEU A 32 21.80 -2.96 -8.45
N PRO A 33 22.12 -3.96 -9.29
CA PRO A 33 22.54 -5.26 -8.79
C PRO A 33 23.90 -5.15 -8.09
N GLY A 34 23.96 -5.47 -6.80
CA GLY A 34 25.20 -5.56 -6.02
C GLY A 34 25.40 -4.46 -4.98
N ASP A 35 24.71 -3.33 -5.09
CA ASP A 35 24.65 -2.35 -4.01
C ASP A 35 23.54 -2.73 -3.03
N PRO A 36 23.80 -2.77 -1.72
CA PRO A 36 22.73 -2.96 -0.75
C PRO A 36 21.78 -1.76 -0.90
N PRO A 37 20.47 -1.97 -1.21
CA PRO A 37 19.52 -0.88 -1.37
C PRO A 37 19.14 -0.23 -0.04
N LEU A 38 20.08 -0.18 0.92
CA LEU A 38 19.95 0.29 2.29
C LEU A 38 19.25 1.64 2.35
N LEU A 39 19.69 2.62 1.56
CA LEU A 39 19.09 3.96 1.51
C LEU A 39 17.62 3.91 1.09
N PHE A 40 17.26 3.11 0.08
CA PHE A 40 15.88 2.94 -0.36
C PHE A 40 15.06 2.19 0.70
N SER A 41 15.59 1.09 1.24
CA SER A 41 14.92 0.35 2.31
C SER A 41 14.69 1.20 3.54
N MET A 42 15.60 2.10 3.93
CA MET A 42 15.41 3.02 5.06
C MET A 42 14.38 4.11 4.74
N ALA A 43 14.42 4.70 3.55
CA ALA A 43 13.48 5.74 3.12
C ALA A 43 12.04 5.23 3.00
N PHE A 44 11.86 3.98 2.54
CA PHE A 44 10.54 3.38 2.29
C PHE A 44 10.11 2.37 3.36
N PHE A 45 10.93 2.12 4.39
CA PHE A 45 10.69 1.12 5.44
C PHE A 45 9.31 1.28 6.09
N MET A 46 8.90 2.51 6.36
CA MET A 46 7.63 2.81 7.02
C MET A 46 6.47 2.97 6.05
N LEU A 47 6.75 3.30 4.78
CA LEU A 47 5.70 3.60 3.80
C LEU A 47 4.95 2.34 3.36
N ALA A 48 5.68 1.26 3.08
CA ALA A 48 5.08 0.00 2.64
C ALA A 48 4.19 -0.66 3.72
N PRO A 49 4.63 -0.81 4.99
CA PRO A 49 3.79 -1.35 6.06
C PRO A 49 2.56 -0.47 6.33
N LEU A 50 2.72 0.85 6.33
CA LEU A 50 1.60 1.77 6.51
C LEU A 50 0.56 1.63 5.39
N GLY A 51 1.03 1.59 4.14
CA GLY A 51 0.18 1.36 2.98
C GLY A 51 -0.56 0.01 3.06
N ALA A 52 0.13 -1.05 3.50
CA ALA A 52 -0.47 -2.36 3.70
C ALA A 52 -1.58 -2.34 4.77
N VAL A 53 -1.36 -1.69 5.92
CA VAL A 53 -2.36 -1.57 6.99
C VAL A 53 -3.59 -0.83 6.49
N ILE A 54 -3.41 0.31 5.80
CA ILE A 54 -4.51 1.11 5.25
C ILE A 54 -5.27 0.31 4.19
N PHE A 55 -4.56 -0.42 3.33
CA PHE A 55 -5.17 -1.25 2.30
C PHE A 55 -6.01 -2.38 2.89
N VAL A 56 -5.49 -3.10 3.88
CA VAL A 56 -6.22 -4.16 4.60
C VAL A 56 -7.46 -3.60 5.27
N PHE A 57 -7.36 -2.43 5.92
CA PHE A 57 -8.51 -1.77 6.52
C PHE A 57 -9.59 -1.40 5.47
N GLY A 58 -9.17 -0.86 4.33
CA GLY A 58 -10.06 -0.58 3.20
C GLY A 58 -10.74 -1.85 2.66
N LEU A 59 -10.01 -2.97 2.61
CA LEU A 59 -10.53 -4.26 2.17
C LEU A 59 -11.60 -4.79 3.13
N LEU A 60 -11.37 -4.68 4.45
CA LEU A 60 -12.34 -5.03 5.47
C LEU A 60 -13.62 -4.18 5.35
N LEU A 61 -13.48 -2.86 5.19
CA LEU A 61 -14.62 -1.98 4.96
C LEU A 61 -15.39 -2.33 3.69
N PHE A 62 -14.67 -2.73 2.63
CA PHE A 62 -15.28 -3.14 1.37
C PHE A 62 -16.08 -4.43 1.53
N VAL A 63 -15.53 -5.44 2.18
CA VAL A 63 -16.23 -6.71 2.48
C VAL A 63 -17.48 -6.46 3.31
N ILE A 64 -17.38 -5.65 4.37
CA ILE A 64 -18.54 -5.28 5.20
C ILE A 64 -19.59 -4.55 4.38
N ALA A 65 -19.18 -3.62 3.51
CA ALA A 65 -20.10 -2.91 2.63
C ALA A 65 -20.83 -3.87 1.69
N VAL A 66 -20.13 -4.83 1.08
CA VAL A 66 -20.72 -5.82 0.18
C VAL A 66 -21.73 -6.72 0.90
N ILE A 67 -21.40 -7.22 2.10
CA ILE A 67 -22.30 -8.09 2.87
C ILE A 67 -23.58 -7.36 3.31
N ARG A 68 -23.50 -6.04 3.57
CA ARG A 68 -24.63 -5.22 4.03
C ARG A 68 -25.40 -4.52 2.90
N SER A 69 -25.01 -4.71 1.64
CA SER A 69 -25.65 -4.12 0.45
C SER A 69 -26.67 -5.08 -0.15
#